data_AF-A0A529NPV3-F1
#
_entry.id   AF-A0A529NPV3-F1
#
_cell.length_a   1.000
_cell.length_b   1.000
_cell.length_c   1.000
_cell.angle_alpha   90.00
_cell.angle_beta   90.00
_cell.angle_gamma   90.00
#
_symmetry.space_group_name_H-M   'P 1'
#
loop_
_entity.id
_entity.type
_entity.pdbx_description
1 polymer ?
#
loop_
_entity_poly.entity_id
_entity_poly.type
_entity_poly.pdbx_seq_one_letter_code
_entity_poly.pdbx_strand_id
1 'polypeptide(L)' 'RPLAAAEVQVDSVEGRPGYYNARFYLRPHYQLEGINASLRLVSELPSVKS' A
#
# COMPACT_ATOMS: atom_id res chain seq x y z
N ARG A 1 -10.29 -8.16 3.59
CA ARG A 1 -8.96 -8.48 3.02
C ARG A 1 -8.03 -7.33 3.40
N PRO A 2 -7.27 -7.44 4.51
CA PRO A 2 -6.59 -6.28 5.13
C PRO A 2 -5.29 -5.86 4.43
N LEU A 3 -4.73 -6.71 3.56
CA LEU A 3 -3.47 -6.48 2.88
C LEU A 3 -3.68 -6.31 1.37
N ALA A 4 -3.04 -5.29 0.82
CA ALA A 4 -2.96 -5.01 -0.60
C ALA A 4 -1.89 -5.87 -1.31
N ALA A 5 -0.86 -6.32 -0.57
CA ALA A 5 0.10 -7.33 -1.01
C ALA A 5 0.78 -7.96 0.21
N ALA A 6 1.33 -9.16 0.04
CA ALA A 6 2.17 -9.82 1.02
C ALA A 6 3.24 -10.67 0.31
N GLU A 7 4.44 -10.70 0.87
CA GLU A 7 5.55 -11.56 0.45
C GLU A 7 6.17 -12.20 1.68
N VAL A 8 6.52 -13.49 1.58
CA VAL A 8 7.19 -14.24 2.64
C VAL A 8 8.48 -14.82 2.09
N GLN A 9 9.59 -14.53 2.77
CA GLN A 9 10.89 -15.12 2.49
C GLN A 9 11.25 -16.06 3.63
N VAL A 10 11.67 -17.29 3.29
CA VAL A 10 12.07 -18.32 4.25
C VAL A 10 13.49 -18.74 3.94
N ASP A 11 14.38 -18.59 4.91
CA ASP A 11 15.78 -18.95 4.81
C ASP A 11 16.08 -20.08 5.79
N SER A 12 16.85 -21.08 5.36
CA SER A 12 17.34 -22.14 6.25
C SER A 12 18.43 -21.61 7.19
N VAL A 13 18.50 -22.17 8.39
CA VAL A 13 19.56 -21.84 9.34
C VAL A 13 20.69 -22.87 9.23
N GLU A 14 21.84 -22.42 8.75
CA GLU A 14 23.03 -23.27 8.59
C GLU A 14 23.45 -23.89 9.93
N GLY A 15 23.85 -25.17 9.91
CA GLY A 15 24.25 -25.91 11.10
C GLY A 15 23.10 -26.33 12.02
N ARG A 16 21.85 -25.99 11.70
CA ARG A 16 20.65 -26.35 12.50
C ARG A 16 19.56 -26.95 11.61
N PRO A 17 19.66 -28.23 11.22
CA PRO A 17 18.64 -28.89 10.41
C PRO A 17 17.24 -28.75 11.03
N GLY A 18 16.25 -28.38 10.22
CA GLY A 18 14.88 -28.14 10.65
C GLY A 18 14.60 -26.74 11.20
N TYR A 19 15.61 -25.86 11.33
CA TYR A 19 15.43 -24.46 11.70
C TYR A 19 15.37 -23.56 10.46
N TYR A 20 14.43 -22.61 10.49
CA TYR A 20 14.20 -21.64 9.43
C TYR A 20 13.93 -20.26 10.01
N ASN A 21 14.44 -19.23 9.35
CA ASN A 21 14.06 -17.84 9.58
C ASN A 21 13.01 -17.44 8.54
N ALA A 22 11.96 -16.74 8.98
CA ALA A 22 10.93 -16.22 8.08
C ALA A 22 10.86 -14.69 8.20
N ARG A 23 10.81 -14.02 7.04
CA ARG A 23 10.61 -12.57 6.91
C ARG A 23 9.31 -12.31 6.16
N PHE A 24 8.45 -11.50 6.77
CA PHE A 24 7.13 -11.17 6.24
C PHE A 24 7.11 -9.70 5.79
N TYR A 25 6.91 -9.45 4.51
CA TYR A 25 6.69 -8.12 3.95
C TYR A 25 5.20 -7.95 3.70
N LEU A 26 4.56 -7.10 4.48
CA LEU A 26 3.11 -6.88 4.42
C LEU A 26 2.83 -5.45 3.96
N ARG A 27 2.02 -5.30 2.89
CA ARG A 27 1.58 -4.00 2.39
C ARG A 27 0.11 -3.79 2.76
N PRO A 28 -0.23 -2.87 3.68
CA PRO A 28 -1.62 -2.57 4.00
C PRO A 28 -2.28 -1.79 2.85
N HIS A 29 -3.60 -1.63 2.94
CA HIS A 29 -4.29 -0.64 2.12
C HIS A 29 -4.03 0.77 2.67
N TYR A 30 -3.75 1.72 1.79
CA TYR A 30 -3.72 3.13 2.19
C TYR A 30 -5.13 3.58 2.54
N GLN A 31 -5.26 4.21 3.71
CA GLN A 31 -6.46 4.95 4.05
C GLN A 31 -6.24 6.41 3.71
N LEU A 32 -7.30 7.03 3.20
CA LEU A 32 -7.32 8.46 3.00
C LEU A 32 -7.32 9.16 4.36
N GLU A 33 -6.26 9.88 4.68
CA GLU A 33 -6.16 10.63 5.95
C GLU A 33 -6.74 12.05 5.84
N GLY A 34 -6.75 12.63 4.63
CA GLY A 34 -7.33 13.95 4.39
C GLY A 34 -7.34 14.31 2.92
N ILE A 35 -8.22 15.24 2.55
CA ILE A 35 -8.31 15.82 1.21
C ILE A 35 -8.26 17.33 1.34
N ASN A 36 -7.39 17.97 0.56
CA ASN A 36 -7.43 19.41 0.34
C ASN A 36 -8.33 19.72 -0.86
N ALA A 37 -9.50 20.30 -0.60
CA ALA A 37 -10.42 20.75 -1.63
C ALA A 37 -10.44 22.29 -1.68
N SER A 38 -10.48 22.86 -2.89
CA SER A 38 -10.64 24.30 -3.09
C SER A 38 -11.91 24.57 -3.89
N LEU A 39 -12.77 25.41 -3.36
CA LEU A 39 -13.95 25.93 -4.05
C LEU A 39 -13.59 27.25 -4.72
N ARG A 40 -14.03 27.44 -5.97
CA ARG A 40 -13.86 28.70 -6.71
C ARG A 40 -15.18 29.08 -7.35
N LEU A 41 -15.54 30.36 -7.28
CA LEU A 41 -16.60 30.93 -8.09
C LEU A 41 -16.03 31.22 -9.48
N VAL A 42 -16.62 30.62 -10.51
CA VAL A 42 -16.21 30.81 -11.92
C VAL A 42 -17.42 31.20 -12.76
N SER A 43 -17.25 32.12 -13.71
CA SER A 43 -18.31 32.56 -14.62
C SER A 43 -18.50 31.63 -15.82
N GLU A 44 -17.46 30.88 -16.17
CA GLU A 44 -17.45 29.86 -17.22
C GLU A 44 -16.74 28.63 -16.68
N LEU A 45 -17.32 27.45 -16.87
CA LEU A 45 -16.73 26.20 -16.41
C LEU A 45 -15.52 25.86 -17.31
N PRO A 46 -14.35 25.54 -16.73
CA PRO A 46 -13.23 25.06 -17.54
C PRO A 46 -13.66 23.80 -18.28
N SER A 47 -13.31 23.72 -19.57
CA SER A 47 -13.77 22.64 -20.44
C SER A 47 -13.52 21.28 -19.80
N VAL A 48 -14.60 20.51 -19.65
CA VAL A 48 -14.50 19.11 -19.24
C VAL A 48 -13.83 18.39 -20.42
N LYS A 49 -12.51 18.15 -20.34
CA LYS A 49 -11.88 17.16 -21.22
C LYS A 49 -12.45 15.81 -20.82
N SER A 50 -13.37 15.29 -21.63
CA SER A 50 -13.71 13.86 -21.66
C SER A 50 -12.51 13.03 -22.08
#